data_AF-K2EPP9-F1
#
_entry.id   AF-K2EPP9-F1
#
_cell.length_a   1.000
_cell.length_b   1.000
_cell.length_c   1.000
_cell.angle_alpha   90.00
_cell.angle_beta   90.00
_cell.angle_gamma   90.00
#
_symmetry.space_group_name_H-M   'P 1'
#
loop_
_entity.id
_entity.type
_entity.pdbx_description
1 polymer ?
#
loop_
_entity_poly.entity_id
_entity_poly.type
_entity_poly.pdbx_seq_one_letter_code
_entity_poly.pdbx_strand_id
1 'polypeptide(L)'
;MFFGGPGVRSLIKLFYVTKEPANPIYGNLDPLEFTNKEVTGDQIYKLNTANGRLPGKIPYKMDVYKFKPRAFSYLAGDTAIKDARTMGYGEEDLITDLKGTVYRWRKTDTNSFLEIDINSKRFYADSDMVKNSARMQKGRLNEEYAKGSALTFFTKLDRIDNLYEEGVQKVTYGYIGGTRLFETTAARDTVFARVDLYRKKGDFIIFGTDPKVGLLNVFVAVPKDEKDFVINYPKAGAYYKEIEEKTQASYPIIDISTAWDAVK
;
A
#
# COMPACT_ATOMS: atom_id res chain seq x y z
N MET A 1 -36.70 34.18 -15.98
CA MET A 1 -36.64 32.98 -15.12
C MET A 1 -36.73 31.78 -16.04
N PHE A 2 -35.60 31.22 -16.48
CA PHE A 2 -35.58 30.09 -17.43
C PHE A 2 -35.24 28.81 -16.67
N PHE A 3 -36.22 27.90 -16.62
CA PHE A 3 -36.08 26.55 -16.08
C PHE A 3 -35.26 25.69 -17.06
N GLY A 4 -34.00 25.40 -16.71
CA GLY A 4 -33.18 24.44 -17.44
C GLY A 4 -33.53 23.01 -17.05
N GLY A 5 -34.35 22.34 -17.86
CA GLY A 5 -34.72 20.93 -17.67
C GLY A 5 -33.56 19.95 -17.91
N PRO A 6 -33.69 18.68 -17.46
CA PRO A 6 -32.65 17.64 -17.54
C PRO A 6 -32.12 17.38 -18.97
N GLY A 7 -32.91 17.67 -20.00
CA GLY A 7 -32.55 17.49 -21.41
C GLY A 7 -31.44 18.44 -21.91
N VAL A 8 -31.26 19.61 -21.31
CA VAL A 8 -30.26 20.60 -21.77
C VAL A 8 -28.85 20.20 -21.32
N ARG A 9 -28.70 19.56 -20.15
CA ARG A 9 -27.41 19.04 -19.67
C ARG A 9 -26.92 17.85 -20.50
N SER A 10 -27.83 17.05 -21.04
CA SER A 10 -27.56 15.96 -21.99
C SER A 10 -27.03 16.49 -23.33
N LEU A 11 -27.64 17.54 -23.87
CA LEU A 11 -27.22 18.15 -25.14
C LEU A 11 -25.86 18.84 -25.03
N ILE A 12 -25.54 19.48 -23.91
CA ILE A 12 -24.21 20.09 -23.68
C ILE A 12 -23.12 19.00 -23.63
N LYS A 13 -23.40 17.79 -23.11
CA LYS A 13 -22.45 16.66 -23.14
C LYS A 13 -22.13 16.17 -24.56
N LEU A 14 -23.02 16.39 -25.53
CA LEU A 14 -22.81 15.99 -26.94
C LEU A 14 -21.85 16.94 -27.69
N PHE A 15 -21.80 18.21 -27.31
CA PHE A 15 -20.92 19.21 -27.94
C PHE A 15 -19.54 19.32 -27.29
N TYR A 16 -19.34 18.66 -26.14
CA TYR A 16 -18.03 18.48 -25.48
C TYR A 16 -17.55 17.03 -25.58
N VAL A 17 -17.84 16.35 -26.70
CA VAL A 17 -17.16 15.09 -27.03
C VAL A 17 -15.67 15.39 -27.16
N THR A 18 -14.96 14.86 -26.18
CA THR A 18 -13.55 15.02 -25.83
C THR A 18 -12.59 14.92 -27.01
N LYS A 19 -11.56 15.77 -26.98
CA LYS A 19 -10.41 15.87 -27.91
C LYS A 19 -9.78 14.54 -28.38
N GLU A 20 -9.98 13.41 -27.69
CA GLU A 20 -9.53 12.08 -28.14
C GLU A 20 -10.49 11.00 -27.60
N PRO A 21 -10.94 10.04 -28.43
CA PRO A 21 -11.78 8.92 -27.98
C PRO A 21 -11.04 8.02 -27.00
N ALA A 22 -11.80 7.26 -26.18
CA ALA A 22 -11.23 6.18 -25.37
C ALA A 22 -10.56 5.16 -26.30
N ASN A 23 -9.42 4.63 -25.88
CA ASN A 23 -8.63 3.69 -26.66
C ASN A 23 -8.32 2.45 -25.81
N PRO A 24 -9.29 1.54 -25.63
CA PRO A 24 -9.16 0.36 -24.78
C PRO A 24 -8.35 -0.74 -25.50
N ILE A 25 -7.11 -0.43 -25.88
CA ILE A 25 -6.20 -1.35 -26.59
C ILE A 25 -5.89 -2.64 -25.81
N TYR A 26 -6.23 -2.70 -24.52
CA TYR A 26 -6.06 -3.88 -23.68
C TYR A 26 -7.32 -4.74 -23.57
N GLY A 27 -8.37 -4.44 -24.35
CA GLY A 27 -9.64 -5.15 -24.29
C GLY A 27 -10.48 -4.77 -23.07
N ASN A 28 -11.37 -5.64 -22.62
CA ASN A 28 -12.12 -5.42 -21.39
C ASN A 28 -11.23 -5.65 -20.16
N LEU A 29 -11.35 -4.78 -19.16
CA LEU A 29 -10.67 -4.97 -17.89
C LEU A 29 -11.39 -6.02 -17.06
N ASP A 30 -10.63 -6.77 -16.28
CA ASP A 30 -11.18 -7.68 -15.29
C ASP A 30 -12.04 -6.89 -14.28
N PRO A 31 -13.15 -7.48 -13.78
CA PRO A 31 -13.97 -6.84 -12.76
C PRO A 31 -13.14 -6.58 -11.50
N LEU A 32 -13.39 -5.43 -10.85
CA LEU A 32 -12.75 -5.12 -9.58
C LEU A 32 -13.26 -6.06 -8.49
N GLU A 33 -12.35 -6.78 -7.85
CA GLU A 33 -12.65 -7.61 -6.69
C GLU A 33 -12.54 -6.77 -5.41
N PHE A 34 -13.68 -6.52 -4.76
CA PHE A 34 -13.71 -5.92 -3.44
C PHE A 34 -13.94 -6.98 -2.37
N THR A 35 -13.20 -6.90 -1.27
CA THR A 35 -13.45 -7.76 -0.10
C THR A 35 -14.74 -7.32 0.57
N ASN A 36 -15.83 -8.04 0.35
CA ASN A 36 -17.09 -7.81 1.05
C ASN A 36 -16.87 -8.00 2.55
N LYS A 37 -17.18 -6.95 3.34
CA LYS A 37 -17.24 -7.07 4.79
C LYS A 37 -18.68 -7.38 5.17
N GLU A 38 -18.88 -8.35 6.05
CA GLU A 38 -20.18 -8.58 6.66
C GLU A 38 -20.61 -7.32 7.39
N VAL A 39 -21.81 -6.84 7.09
CA VAL A 39 -22.40 -5.68 7.74
C VAL A 39 -23.66 -6.14 8.47
N THR A 40 -23.66 -5.98 9.79
CA THR A 40 -24.79 -6.33 10.66
C THR A 40 -25.60 -5.09 10.98
N GLY A 41 -26.92 -5.14 10.74
CA GLY A 41 -27.87 -4.05 11.03
C GLY A 41 -28.14 -3.09 9.86
N ASP A 42 -29.01 -2.11 10.10
CA ASP A 42 -29.38 -1.09 9.10
C ASP A 42 -28.16 -0.22 8.73
N GLN A 43 -27.88 -0.13 7.43
CA GLN A 43 -26.74 0.64 6.91
C GLN A 43 -27.15 2.08 6.65
N ILE A 44 -26.52 3.02 7.37
CA ILE A 44 -26.66 4.46 7.12
C ILE A 44 -25.41 4.93 6.39
N TYR A 45 -25.52 5.10 5.08
CA TYR A 45 -24.44 5.66 4.26
C TYR A 45 -24.40 7.17 4.43
N LYS A 46 -23.31 7.68 5.01
CA LYS A 46 -23.07 9.12 5.17
C LYS A 46 -21.96 9.59 4.25
N LEU A 47 -22.27 10.57 3.41
CA LEU A 47 -21.26 11.26 2.60
C LEU A 47 -20.40 12.16 3.49
N ASN A 48 -19.16 11.74 3.74
CA ASN A 48 -18.18 12.50 4.53
C ASN A 48 -17.16 13.17 3.60
N THR A 49 -17.56 14.27 2.96
CA THR A 49 -16.66 15.16 2.23
C THR A 49 -16.57 16.51 2.93
N ALA A 50 -15.47 17.25 2.73
CA ALA A 50 -15.25 18.54 3.39
C ALA A 50 -16.38 19.57 3.14
N ASN A 51 -17.09 19.43 2.04
CA ASN A 51 -18.19 20.31 1.63
C ASN A 51 -19.56 19.61 1.58
N GLY A 52 -19.66 18.35 2.02
CA GLY A 52 -20.89 17.56 1.95
C GLY A 52 -21.42 17.29 0.54
N ARG A 53 -20.61 17.48 -0.50
CA ARG A 53 -20.97 17.24 -1.91
C ARG A 53 -20.15 16.10 -2.51
N LEU A 54 -20.70 15.46 -3.53
CA LEU A 54 -19.95 14.50 -4.34
C LEU A 54 -18.76 15.21 -5.04
N PRO A 55 -17.59 14.55 -5.14
CA PRO A 55 -16.44 15.09 -5.87
C PRO A 55 -16.79 15.46 -7.32
N GLY A 56 -16.62 16.74 -7.67
CA GLY A 56 -17.07 17.26 -8.97
C GLY A 56 -16.02 17.29 -10.10
N LYS A 57 -14.75 16.98 -9.80
CA LYS A 57 -13.62 17.06 -10.74
C LYS A 57 -13.04 15.68 -11.04
N ILE A 58 -13.88 14.73 -11.44
CA ILE A 58 -13.42 13.43 -11.92
C ILE A 58 -13.49 13.44 -13.46
N PRO A 59 -12.43 13.02 -14.17
CA PRO A 59 -12.46 12.95 -15.62
C PRO A 59 -13.47 11.90 -16.11
N TYR A 60 -13.86 11.95 -17.39
CA TYR A 60 -14.75 10.93 -17.98
C TYR A 60 -14.02 9.67 -18.43
N LYS A 61 -12.70 9.75 -18.52
CA LYS A 61 -11.81 8.65 -18.87
C LYS A 61 -10.59 8.64 -17.97
N MET A 62 -10.04 7.46 -17.72
CA MET A 62 -8.84 7.25 -16.94
C MET A 62 -7.82 6.45 -17.74
N ASP A 63 -6.55 6.78 -17.53
CA ASP A 63 -5.46 6.04 -18.14
C ASP A 63 -5.21 4.75 -17.35
N VAL A 64 -5.08 3.67 -18.10
CA VAL A 64 -4.82 2.32 -17.61
C VAL A 64 -3.48 1.88 -18.15
N TYR A 65 -2.67 1.35 -17.24
CA TYR A 65 -1.31 0.92 -17.51
C TYR A 65 -1.20 -0.58 -17.27
N LYS A 66 -0.33 -1.23 -18.03
CA LYS A 66 0.01 -2.63 -17.76
C LYS A 66 1.05 -2.71 -16.65
N PHE A 67 0.98 -3.78 -15.87
CA PHE A 67 2.14 -4.18 -15.07
C PHE A 67 3.25 -4.69 -15.98
N LYS A 68 4.50 -4.44 -15.61
CA LYS A 68 5.63 -5.08 -16.29
C LYS A 68 5.52 -6.60 -16.12
N PRO A 69 5.81 -7.37 -17.18
CA PRO A 69 5.83 -8.82 -17.08
C PRO A 69 6.87 -9.23 -16.04
N ARG A 70 6.53 -10.26 -15.25
CA ARG A 70 7.48 -10.84 -14.29
C ARG A 70 8.60 -11.50 -15.08
N ALA A 71 9.82 -11.00 -14.94
CA ALA A 71 10.99 -11.65 -15.50
C ALA A 71 11.47 -12.75 -14.54
N PHE A 72 11.57 -13.98 -15.04
CA PHE A 72 12.27 -15.03 -14.31
C PHE A 72 13.75 -14.65 -14.22
N SER A 73 14.32 -14.70 -13.03
CA SER A 73 15.74 -14.42 -12.81
C SER A 73 16.38 -15.59 -12.12
N TYR A 74 17.49 -16.09 -12.69
CA TYR A 74 18.32 -17.11 -12.05
C TYR A 74 18.93 -16.62 -10.72
N LEU A 75 19.02 -15.29 -10.53
CA LEU A 75 19.52 -14.67 -9.30
C LEU A 75 18.44 -14.40 -8.26
N ALA A 76 17.18 -14.79 -8.51
CA ALA A 76 16.08 -14.42 -7.64
C ALA A 76 16.17 -15.03 -6.23
N GLY A 77 16.76 -16.23 -6.10
CA GLY A 77 17.07 -16.85 -4.81
C GLY A 77 18.12 -16.06 -4.02
N ASP A 78 19.23 -15.68 -4.66
CA ASP A 78 20.28 -14.87 -4.04
C ASP A 78 19.75 -13.50 -3.59
N THR A 79 18.89 -12.87 -4.41
CA THR A 79 18.21 -11.62 -4.05
C THR A 79 17.31 -11.83 -2.83
N ALA A 80 16.56 -12.93 -2.74
CA ALA A 80 15.72 -13.21 -1.59
C ALA A 80 16.54 -13.38 -0.30
N ILE A 81 17.70 -14.04 -0.38
CA ILE A 81 18.63 -14.16 0.76
C ILE A 81 19.18 -12.79 1.16
N LYS A 82 19.55 -11.94 0.20
CA LYS A 82 20.01 -10.57 0.47
C LYS A 82 18.92 -9.70 1.12
N ASP A 83 17.69 -9.84 0.66
CA ASP A 83 16.52 -9.16 1.23
C ASP A 83 16.27 -9.62 2.68
N ALA A 84 16.33 -10.93 2.91
CA ALA A 84 16.19 -11.53 4.23
C ALA A 84 17.26 -11.00 5.21
N ARG A 85 18.52 -10.92 4.78
CA ARG A 85 19.61 -10.33 5.56
C ARG A 85 19.37 -8.86 5.90
N THR A 86 18.77 -8.09 4.98
CA THR A 86 18.39 -6.68 5.23
C THR A 86 17.36 -6.55 6.35
N MET A 87 16.50 -7.56 6.53
CA MET A 87 15.51 -7.64 7.60
C MET A 87 16.04 -8.32 8.88
N GLY A 88 17.30 -8.75 8.87
CA GLY A 88 17.96 -9.38 10.02
C GLY A 88 17.83 -10.91 10.08
N TYR A 89 17.44 -11.58 8.99
CA TYR A 89 17.39 -13.04 8.90
C TYR A 89 18.68 -13.61 8.29
N GLY A 90 19.19 -14.67 8.89
CA GLY A 90 20.33 -15.43 8.40
C GLY A 90 19.92 -16.63 7.54
N GLU A 91 20.90 -17.37 7.03
CA GLU A 91 20.65 -18.62 6.29
C GLU A 91 20.23 -19.75 7.23
N GLU A 92 20.70 -19.71 8.47
CA GLU A 92 20.31 -20.61 9.56
C GLU A 92 18.82 -20.51 9.93
N ASP A 93 18.18 -19.38 9.60
CA ASP A 93 16.75 -19.16 9.84
C ASP A 93 15.86 -19.69 8.70
N LEU A 94 16.44 -20.09 7.56
CA LEU A 94 15.71 -20.55 6.38
C LEU A 94 15.05 -21.92 6.65
N ILE A 95 13.73 -22.01 6.44
CA ILE A 95 12.93 -23.23 6.72
C ILE A 95 12.36 -23.92 5.47
N THR A 96 12.49 -23.30 4.29
CA THR A 96 12.01 -23.87 3.01
C THR A 96 13.15 -24.39 2.16
N ASP A 97 12.88 -25.39 1.33
CA ASP A 97 13.81 -25.84 0.28
C ASP A 97 13.99 -24.75 -0.79
N LEU A 98 15.23 -24.58 -1.28
CA LEU A 98 15.65 -23.58 -2.27
C LEU A 98 15.03 -23.80 -3.66
N LYS A 99 14.33 -24.93 -3.86
CA LYS A 99 13.66 -25.27 -5.14
C LYS A 99 12.29 -24.60 -5.32
N GLY A 100 11.75 -23.98 -4.27
CA GLY A 100 10.47 -23.29 -4.31
C GLY A 100 10.54 -21.86 -4.87
N THR A 101 9.38 -21.30 -5.18
CA THR A 101 9.25 -19.86 -5.53
C THR A 101 8.93 -18.99 -4.33
N VAL A 102 8.67 -19.61 -3.17
CA VAL A 102 8.36 -18.94 -1.92
C VAL A 102 9.39 -19.40 -0.89
N TYR A 103 10.18 -18.45 -0.41
CA TYR A 103 11.21 -18.66 0.59
C TYR A 103 10.69 -18.18 1.93
N ARG A 104 10.91 -18.96 2.98
CA ARG A 104 10.46 -18.64 4.34
C ARG A 104 11.59 -18.74 5.34
N TRP A 105 11.64 -17.78 6.24
CA TRP A 105 12.55 -17.75 7.37
C TRP A 105 11.77 -17.69 8.67
N ARG A 106 12.32 -18.29 9.72
CA ARG A 106 11.76 -18.22 11.06
C ARG A 106 12.87 -18.02 12.08
N LYS A 107 12.75 -16.95 12.88
CA LYS A 107 13.70 -16.66 13.94
C LYS A 107 13.08 -16.87 15.32
N THR A 108 13.66 -17.78 16.10
CA THR A 108 13.08 -18.22 17.37
C THR A 108 13.26 -17.19 18.50
N ASP A 109 14.38 -16.45 18.49
CA ASP A 109 14.72 -15.48 19.54
C ASP A 109 13.67 -14.36 19.66
N THR A 110 13.24 -13.85 18.52
CA THR A 110 12.33 -12.71 18.31
C THR A 110 10.92 -13.16 17.98
N ASN A 111 10.69 -14.48 17.87
CA ASN A 111 9.44 -15.08 17.42
C ASN A 111 8.92 -14.42 16.13
N SER A 112 9.76 -14.45 15.10
CA SER A 112 9.51 -13.77 13.84
C SER A 112 9.47 -14.71 12.66
N PHE A 113 8.85 -14.23 11.59
CA PHE A 113 8.69 -14.91 10.33
C PHE A 113 8.86 -13.94 9.17
N LEU A 114 9.45 -14.42 8.08
CA LEU A 114 9.56 -13.73 6.81
C LEU A 114 9.17 -14.69 5.69
N GLU A 115 8.36 -14.21 4.76
CA GLU A 115 8.03 -14.87 3.50
C GLU A 115 8.36 -13.96 2.33
N ILE A 116 9.09 -14.47 1.34
CA ILE A 116 9.40 -13.78 0.09
C ILE A 116 8.99 -14.68 -1.08
N ASP A 117 8.13 -14.17 -1.96
CA ASP A 117 7.83 -14.80 -3.25
C ASP A 117 8.71 -14.16 -4.33
N ILE A 118 9.62 -14.95 -4.89
CA ILE A 118 10.63 -14.47 -5.84
C ILE A 118 10.06 -14.10 -7.21
N ASN A 119 8.91 -14.66 -7.60
CA ASN A 119 8.28 -14.37 -8.88
C ASN A 119 7.51 -13.05 -8.83
N SER A 120 6.81 -12.81 -7.72
CA SER A 120 5.97 -11.64 -7.53
C SER A 120 6.69 -10.47 -6.87
N LYS A 121 7.90 -10.68 -6.34
CA LYS A 121 8.60 -9.78 -5.42
C LYS A 121 7.76 -9.41 -4.17
N ARG A 122 6.66 -10.10 -3.90
CA ARG A 122 5.85 -9.89 -2.69
C ARG A 122 6.66 -10.38 -1.49
N PHE A 123 6.57 -9.65 -0.39
CA PHE A 123 7.04 -10.17 0.89
C PHE A 123 6.12 -9.80 2.03
N TYR A 124 6.23 -10.57 3.09
CA TYR A 124 5.54 -10.38 4.35
C TYR A 124 6.48 -10.74 5.50
N ALA A 125 6.68 -9.80 6.41
CA ALA A 125 7.47 -9.98 7.62
C ALA A 125 6.59 -9.68 8.84
N ASP A 126 6.65 -10.55 9.84
CA ASP A 126 5.97 -10.36 11.12
C ASP A 126 6.85 -10.83 12.28
N SER A 127 7.04 -9.98 13.28
CA SER A 127 7.70 -10.26 14.53
C SER A 127 6.78 -9.89 15.69
N ASP A 128 6.92 -10.64 16.79
CA ASP A 128 6.19 -10.37 18.01
C ASP A 128 6.66 -9.04 18.63
N MET A 129 5.97 -7.97 18.25
CA MET A 129 6.26 -6.62 18.75
C MET A 129 6.11 -6.52 20.26
N VAL A 130 5.21 -7.29 20.88
CA VAL A 130 5.01 -7.27 22.34
C VAL A 130 6.23 -7.85 23.03
N LYS A 131 6.68 -9.04 22.60
CA LYS A 131 7.88 -9.70 23.12
C LYS A 131 9.14 -8.84 22.90
N ASN A 132 9.21 -8.18 21.74
CA ASN A 132 10.36 -7.35 21.37
C ASN A 132 10.28 -5.90 21.87
N SER A 133 9.18 -5.51 22.54
CA SER A 133 8.95 -4.12 23.01
C SER A 133 10.03 -3.61 23.95
N ALA A 134 10.62 -4.48 24.78
CA ALA A 134 11.68 -4.13 25.70
C ALA A 134 12.94 -3.58 24.99
N ARG A 135 13.14 -3.93 23.72
CA ARG A 135 14.25 -3.49 22.87
C ARG A 135 13.97 -2.19 22.12
N MET A 136 12.74 -1.67 22.20
CA MET A 136 12.30 -0.46 21.49
C MET A 136 12.31 0.76 22.43
N GLN A 137 12.73 1.91 21.91
CA GLN A 137 12.79 3.16 22.67
C GLN A 137 11.47 3.94 22.55
N LYS A 138 10.90 4.25 23.71
CA LYS A 138 9.68 5.05 23.84
C LYS A 138 9.98 6.54 23.65
N GLY A 139 9.12 7.25 22.92
CA GLY A 139 9.12 8.70 22.81
C GLY A 139 10.18 9.32 21.89
N ARG A 140 10.84 8.52 21.04
CA ARG A 140 11.92 9.00 20.15
C ARG A 140 11.56 9.07 18.67
N LEU A 141 10.45 8.48 18.27
CA LEU A 141 10.02 8.48 16.87
C LEU A 141 9.41 9.84 16.50
N ASN A 142 9.84 10.35 15.36
CA ASN A 142 9.21 11.48 14.68
C ASN A 142 8.88 11.10 13.23
N GLU A 143 8.14 11.97 12.55
CA GLU A 143 7.54 11.67 11.24
C GLU A 143 8.61 11.56 10.15
N GLU A 144 9.57 12.47 10.18
CA GLU A 144 10.68 12.53 9.21
C GLU A 144 11.55 11.27 9.29
N TYR A 145 11.92 10.86 10.50
CA TYR A 145 12.69 9.63 10.74
C TYR A 145 11.91 8.40 10.29
N ALA A 146 10.62 8.30 10.61
CA ALA A 146 9.80 7.16 10.22
C ALA A 146 9.69 7.05 8.69
N LYS A 147 9.37 8.15 8.00
CA LYS A 147 9.29 8.22 6.53
C LYS A 147 10.63 7.90 5.88
N GLY A 148 11.70 8.55 6.32
CA GLY A 148 13.05 8.33 5.81
C GLY A 148 13.51 6.87 6.00
N SER A 149 13.24 6.29 7.15
CA SER A 149 13.55 4.87 7.44
C SER A 149 12.76 3.92 6.54
N ALA A 150 11.49 4.22 6.28
CA ALA A 150 10.65 3.41 5.40
C ALA A 150 11.10 3.49 3.94
N LEU A 151 11.39 4.68 3.42
CA LEU A 151 11.91 4.86 2.05
C LEU A 151 13.26 4.14 1.91
N THR A 152 14.19 4.38 2.82
CA THR A 152 15.51 3.71 2.83
C THR A 152 15.36 2.19 2.82
N PHE A 153 14.44 1.65 3.61
CA PHE A 153 14.17 0.23 3.68
C PHE A 153 13.69 -0.33 2.33
N PHE A 154 12.66 0.27 1.72
CA PHE A 154 12.14 -0.23 0.43
C PHE A 154 13.09 0.03 -0.75
N THR A 155 13.92 1.07 -0.70
CA THR A 155 15.01 1.30 -1.66
C THR A 155 16.06 0.19 -1.58
N LYS A 156 16.49 -0.21 -0.37
CA LYS A 156 17.46 -1.31 -0.18
C LYS A 156 16.97 -2.64 -0.74
N LEU A 157 15.65 -2.84 -0.72
CA LEU A 157 14.98 -4.04 -1.20
C LEU A 157 14.63 -4.00 -2.69
N ASP A 158 14.93 -2.92 -3.42
CA ASP A 158 14.52 -2.75 -4.83
C ASP A 158 13.01 -2.96 -5.03
N ARG A 159 12.20 -2.40 -4.12
CA ARG A 159 10.73 -2.51 -4.10
C ARG A 159 10.04 -1.14 -4.06
N ILE A 160 10.70 -0.12 -4.59
CA ILE A 160 10.18 1.25 -4.64
C ILE A 160 10.39 1.82 -6.05
N ASP A 161 9.52 2.74 -6.44
CA ASP A 161 9.59 3.51 -7.69
C ASP A 161 9.21 4.96 -7.40
N ASN A 162 9.42 5.85 -8.36
CA ASN A 162 9.14 7.28 -8.23
C ASN A 162 7.68 7.56 -7.84
N LEU A 163 6.74 6.68 -8.18
CA LEU A 163 5.32 6.86 -7.85
C LEU A 163 5.07 6.77 -6.34
N TYR A 164 5.90 6.03 -5.60
CA TYR A 164 5.86 6.01 -4.13
C TYR A 164 6.57 7.23 -3.52
N GLU A 165 7.65 7.70 -4.13
CA GLU A 165 8.41 8.87 -3.65
C GLU A 165 7.59 10.16 -3.79
N GLU A 166 6.94 10.34 -4.96
CA GLU A 166 5.98 11.40 -5.25
C GLU A 166 4.58 11.13 -4.63
N GLY A 167 4.44 9.95 -4.04
CA GLY A 167 3.23 9.40 -3.45
C GLY A 167 2.82 10.03 -2.12
N VAL A 168 1.79 9.44 -1.51
CA VAL A 168 1.37 9.80 -0.15
C VAL A 168 2.01 8.86 0.84
N GLN A 169 2.65 9.41 1.86
CA GLN A 169 3.31 8.66 2.93
C GLN A 169 2.57 8.96 4.24
N LYS A 170 1.78 8.00 4.71
CA LYS A 170 0.98 8.15 5.93
C LYS A 170 1.69 7.49 7.10
N VAL A 171 1.89 8.25 8.17
CA VAL A 171 2.48 7.74 9.41
C VAL A 171 1.40 7.57 10.46
N THR A 172 1.32 6.39 11.06
CA THR A 172 0.42 6.07 12.16
C THR A 172 1.27 5.66 13.37
N TYR A 173 1.27 6.48 14.41
CA TYR A 173 2.02 6.17 15.64
C TYR A 173 1.25 5.19 16.52
N GLY A 174 2.00 4.36 17.23
CA GLY A 174 1.41 3.43 18.17
C GLY A 174 2.30 3.11 19.36
N TYR A 175 1.66 2.53 20.37
CA TYR A 175 2.29 2.04 21.58
C TYR A 175 1.83 0.62 21.88
N ILE A 176 2.52 -0.02 22.82
CA ILE A 176 2.27 -1.40 23.22
C ILE A 176 1.67 -1.38 24.62
N GLY A 177 0.44 -1.90 24.75
CA GLY A 177 -0.29 -1.98 26.01
C GLY A 177 -0.70 -3.42 26.31
N GLY A 178 -0.12 -4.02 27.34
CA GLY A 178 -0.31 -5.45 27.62
C GLY A 178 0.09 -6.31 26.42
N THR A 179 -0.86 -7.06 25.86
CA THR A 179 -0.64 -7.96 24.71
C THR A 179 -1.10 -7.38 23.36
N ARG A 180 -1.44 -6.08 23.30
CA ARG A 180 -2.01 -5.44 22.11
C ARG A 180 -1.26 -4.19 21.69
N LEU A 181 -1.38 -3.88 20.39
CA LEU A 181 -0.90 -2.66 19.77
C LEU A 181 -2.03 -1.64 19.71
N PHE A 182 -1.75 -0.40 20.07
CA PHE A 182 -2.72 0.69 20.07
C PHE A 182 -2.18 1.88 19.29
N GLU A 183 -3.04 2.55 18.52
CA GLU A 183 -2.72 3.84 17.91
C GLU A 183 -2.66 4.93 18.99
N THR A 184 -1.78 5.92 18.80
CA THR A 184 -1.69 7.08 19.71
C THR A 184 -1.26 8.32 18.95
N THR A 185 -1.63 9.49 19.47
CA THR A 185 -1.12 10.79 19.03
C THR A 185 -0.13 11.38 20.04
N ALA A 186 0.01 10.78 21.22
CA ALA A 186 0.90 11.26 22.26
C ALA A 186 2.35 10.85 21.95
N ALA A 187 3.16 11.80 21.50
CA ALA A 187 4.55 11.57 21.11
C ALA A 187 5.37 10.85 22.20
N ARG A 188 5.17 11.21 23.47
CA ARG A 188 5.84 10.55 24.62
C ARG A 188 5.51 9.07 24.76
N ASP A 189 4.35 8.64 24.26
CA ASP A 189 3.85 7.28 24.41
C ASP A 189 4.17 6.39 23.22
N THR A 190 4.55 6.99 22.09
CA THR A 190 4.94 6.31 20.86
C THR A 190 6.12 5.36 21.08
N VAL A 191 5.95 4.10 20.67
CA VAL A 191 6.98 3.06 20.67
C VAL A 191 7.33 2.64 19.24
N PHE A 192 6.36 2.66 18.34
CA PHE A 192 6.53 2.34 16.93
C PHE A 192 5.72 3.29 16.04
N ALA A 193 6.08 3.33 14.76
CA ALA A 193 5.35 4.03 13.71
C ALA A 193 5.10 3.09 12.54
N ARG A 194 3.84 2.90 12.15
CA ARG A 194 3.51 2.28 10.86
C ARG A 194 3.59 3.34 9.79
N VAL A 195 4.38 3.10 8.76
CA VAL A 195 4.46 3.95 7.57
C VAL A 195 3.82 3.21 6.41
N ASP A 196 2.75 3.78 5.87
CA ASP A 196 2.05 3.30 4.71
C ASP A 196 2.43 4.18 3.50
N LEU A 197 3.03 3.56 2.47
CA LEU A 197 3.37 4.24 1.22
C LEU A 197 2.31 3.94 0.16
N TYR A 198 1.69 4.99 -0.35
CA TYR A 198 0.70 4.93 -1.41
C TYR A 198 1.29 5.52 -2.68
N ARG A 199 1.18 4.80 -3.80
CA ARG A 199 1.57 5.35 -5.10
C ARG A 199 0.65 6.49 -5.51
N LYS A 200 1.20 7.44 -6.27
CA LYS A 200 0.44 8.51 -6.91
C LYS A 200 0.81 8.61 -8.38
N LYS A 201 -0.18 8.83 -9.25
CA LYS A 201 -0.01 9.14 -10.67
C LYS A 201 -0.91 10.31 -11.04
N GLY A 202 -0.31 11.45 -11.39
CA GLY A 202 -1.05 12.70 -11.54
C GLY A 202 -1.73 13.08 -10.23
N ASP A 203 -3.03 13.38 -10.26
CA ASP A 203 -3.81 13.73 -9.06
C ASP A 203 -4.41 12.51 -8.33
N PHE A 204 -4.13 11.29 -8.79
CA PHE A 204 -4.77 10.08 -8.28
C PHE A 204 -3.84 9.23 -7.43
N ILE A 205 -4.35 8.81 -6.27
CA ILE A 205 -3.70 7.85 -5.37
C ILE A 205 -4.14 6.44 -5.78
N ILE A 206 -3.19 5.50 -5.85
CA ILE A 206 -3.46 4.10 -6.17
C ILE A 206 -3.59 3.32 -4.87
N PHE A 207 -4.76 2.70 -4.67
CA PHE A 207 -5.06 1.87 -3.52
C PHE A 207 -4.95 0.37 -3.84
N GLY A 208 -4.64 -0.42 -2.82
CA GLY A 208 -4.77 -1.87 -2.86
C GLY A 208 -6.21 -2.33 -2.55
N THR A 209 -6.35 -3.63 -2.31
CA THR A 209 -7.63 -4.24 -1.91
C THR A 209 -8.13 -3.72 -0.55
N ASP A 210 -7.23 -3.40 0.38
CA ASP A 210 -7.52 -2.61 1.57
C ASP A 210 -7.01 -1.17 1.39
N PRO A 211 -7.89 -0.17 1.23
CA PRO A 211 -7.48 1.22 1.02
C PRO A 211 -6.91 1.87 2.29
N LYS A 212 -6.99 1.22 3.47
CA LYS A 212 -6.44 1.74 4.73
C LYS A 212 -4.94 1.47 4.91
N VAL A 213 -4.38 0.59 4.08
CA VAL A 213 -2.99 0.14 4.16
C VAL A 213 -2.29 0.44 2.84
N GLY A 214 -1.07 0.96 2.92
CA GLY A 214 -0.27 1.21 1.73
C GLY A 214 0.10 -0.09 1.03
N LEU A 215 0.28 -0.05 -0.29
CA LEU A 215 0.79 -1.19 -1.06
C LEU A 215 2.18 -1.62 -0.56
N LEU A 216 2.94 -0.67 -0.01
CA LEU A 216 4.11 -0.92 0.82
C LEU A 216 3.82 -0.39 2.22
N ASN A 217 4.10 -1.19 3.24
CA ASN A 217 3.97 -0.76 4.62
C ASN A 217 5.09 -1.36 5.48
N VAL A 218 5.53 -0.59 6.47
CA VAL A 218 6.57 -1.02 7.40
C VAL A 218 6.35 -0.40 8.77
N PHE A 219 6.61 -1.18 9.81
CA PHE A 219 6.64 -0.73 11.19
C PHE A 219 8.08 -0.39 11.53
N VAL A 220 8.29 0.88 11.89
CA VAL A 220 9.59 1.42 12.29
C VAL A 220 9.59 1.60 13.80
N ALA A 221 10.69 1.23 14.44
CA ALA A 221 10.95 1.48 15.85
C ALA A 221 12.40 1.94 16.03
N VAL A 222 12.66 2.75 17.05
CA VAL A 222 14.02 3.14 17.42
C VAL A 222 14.55 2.09 18.40
N PRO A 223 15.70 1.46 18.15
CA PRO A 223 16.29 0.52 19.10
C PRO A 223 16.77 1.23 20.37
N LYS A 224 16.72 0.54 21.52
CA LYS A 224 17.39 1.03 22.74
C LYS A 224 18.90 0.86 22.68
N ASP A 225 19.36 -0.23 22.09
CA ASP A 225 20.77 -0.54 21.78
C ASP A 225 20.83 -1.08 20.35
N GLU A 226 21.69 -0.49 19.53
CA GLU A 226 21.88 -0.90 18.13
C GLU A 226 22.39 -2.34 18.00
N LYS A 227 23.10 -2.85 19.02
CA LYS A 227 23.66 -4.21 19.01
C LYS A 227 22.63 -5.30 19.30
N ASP A 228 21.53 -4.96 19.98
CA ASP A 228 20.50 -5.90 20.41
C ASP A 228 19.29 -5.96 19.44
N PHE A 229 19.27 -5.11 18.42
CA PHE A 229 18.14 -4.99 17.50
C PHE A 229 18.26 -5.97 16.34
N VAL A 230 17.93 -7.23 16.65
CA VAL A 230 18.01 -8.36 15.71
C VAL A 230 17.06 -8.22 14.52
N ILE A 231 15.94 -7.50 14.67
CA ILE A 231 14.97 -7.23 13.59
C ILE A 231 14.69 -5.74 13.51
N ASN A 232 15.32 -5.10 12.52
CA ASN A 232 15.22 -3.66 12.28
C ASN A 232 13.80 -3.19 11.91
N TYR A 233 13.00 -4.09 11.33
CA TYR A 233 11.67 -3.80 10.82
C TYR A 233 10.70 -4.90 11.29
N PRO A 234 10.13 -4.76 12.50
CA PRO A 234 9.37 -5.83 13.16
C PRO A 234 8.17 -6.31 12.35
N LYS A 235 7.54 -5.45 11.55
CA LYS A 235 6.50 -5.85 10.61
C LYS A 235 6.69 -5.09 9.31
N ALA A 236 6.54 -5.76 8.19
CA ALA A 236 6.58 -5.11 6.89
C ALA A 236 5.85 -5.96 5.84
N GLY A 237 5.27 -5.28 4.86
CA GLY A 237 4.63 -5.93 3.72
C GLY A 237 4.88 -5.13 2.46
N ALA A 238 5.12 -5.83 1.36
CA ALA A 238 5.12 -5.23 0.04
C ALA A 238 4.27 -6.04 -0.93
N TYR A 239 3.28 -5.37 -1.51
CA TYR A 239 2.60 -5.77 -2.72
C TYR A 239 3.11 -4.90 -3.88
N TYR A 240 4.33 -5.18 -4.31
CA TYR A 240 4.99 -4.43 -5.37
C TYR A 240 4.71 -5.06 -6.74
N LYS A 241 4.11 -4.28 -7.65
CA LYS A 241 4.05 -4.61 -9.07
C LYS A 241 4.45 -3.39 -9.87
N GLU A 242 5.55 -3.46 -10.59
CA GLU A 242 6.04 -2.34 -11.39
C GLU A 242 5.09 -2.06 -12.57
N ILE A 243 4.90 -0.78 -12.89
CA ILE A 243 4.02 -0.33 -13.97
C ILE A 243 4.86 -0.05 -15.22
N GLU A 244 4.38 -0.46 -16.39
CA GLU A 244 4.96 -0.07 -17.67
C GLU A 244 4.39 1.27 -18.11
N GLU A 245 5.16 2.34 -17.95
CA GLU A 245 4.69 3.70 -18.20
C GLU A 245 4.67 4.08 -19.69
N LYS A 246 5.40 3.35 -20.56
CA LYS A 246 5.49 3.70 -22.00
C LYS A 246 4.20 3.42 -22.77
N THR A 247 3.40 2.46 -22.31
CA THR A 247 2.16 2.08 -22.97
C THR A 247 1.00 2.34 -22.04
N GLN A 248 0.04 3.14 -22.49
CA GLN A 248 -1.19 3.42 -21.77
C GLN A 248 -2.39 3.26 -22.69
N ALA A 249 -3.52 2.89 -22.10
CA ALA A 249 -4.82 2.82 -22.73
C ALA A 249 -5.76 3.76 -21.99
N SER A 250 -6.78 4.30 -22.65
CA SER A 250 -7.73 5.20 -21.99
C SER A 250 -9.10 4.55 -21.95
N TYR A 251 -9.67 4.42 -20.75
CA TYR A 251 -10.95 3.75 -20.50
C TYR A 251 -11.99 4.72 -19.95
N PRO A 252 -13.26 4.60 -20.36
CA PRO A 252 -14.32 5.39 -19.77
C PRO A 252 -14.52 5.00 -18.30
N ILE A 253 -14.89 5.96 -17.46
CA ILE A 253 -15.27 5.71 -16.07
C ILE A 253 -16.72 6.15 -15.84
N ILE A 254 -17.41 5.42 -14.95
CA ILE A 254 -18.78 5.78 -14.54
C ILE A 254 -18.77 7.14 -13.85
N ASP A 255 -19.84 7.90 -14.00
CA ASP A 255 -19.97 9.17 -13.31
C ASP A 255 -20.20 8.95 -11.80
N ILE A 256 -19.80 9.95 -11.00
CA ILE A 256 -19.86 9.84 -9.54
C ILE A 256 -21.29 9.75 -8.98
N SER A 257 -22.29 10.31 -9.68
CA SER A 257 -23.69 10.15 -9.28
C SER A 257 -24.12 8.69 -9.40
N THR A 258 -23.84 8.07 -10.54
CA THR A 258 -24.10 6.64 -10.78
C THR A 258 -23.34 5.78 -9.77
N ALA A 259 -22.09 6.10 -9.46
CA ALA A 259 -21.32 5.37 -8.44
C ALA A 259 -21.92 5.50 -7.03
N TRP A 260 -22.41 6.69 -6.66
CA TRP A 260 -23.04 6.94 -5.35
C TRP A 260 -24.39 6.23 -5.22
N ASP A 261 -25.20 6.26 -6.27
CA ASP A 261 -26.51 5.59 -6.28
C ASP A 261 -26.37 4.05 -6.20
N ALA A 262 -25.24 3.49 -6.64
CA ALA A 262 -24.97 2.05 -6.55
C ALA A 262 -24.58 1.56 -5.15
N VAL A 263 -24.18 2.46 -4.23
CA VAL A 263 -23.71 2.11 -2.87
C VAL A 263 -24.64 2.57 -1.75
N LYS A 264 -25.63 3.40 -2.07
CA LYS A 264 -26.70 3.81 -1.15
C LYS A 264 -27.69 2.66 -0.93
#